data_AF-G7J385-F1
#
_entry.id   AF-G7J385-F1
#
_cell.length_a   1.000
_cell.length_b   1.000
_cell.length_c   1.000
_cell.angle_alpha   90.00
_cell.angle_beta   90.00
_cell.angle_gamma   90.00
#
_symmetry.space_group_name_H-M   'P 1'
#
loop_
_entity.id
_entity.type
_entity.pdbx_description
1 polymer ?
#
loop_
_entity_poly.entity_id
_entity_poly.type
_entity_poly.pdbx_seq_one_letter_code
_entity_poly.pdbx_strand_id
1 'polypeptide(L)'
;MTSSVIEGGHDEAIHEPSDLIVANMNPTVGNLSLPNETFLKAAISLKDEVVEVNWNRREVIDPTVYTGLLGTAFTCLRSYEVTGCHKDLVLSSEIIDTCATVARDSLRHVTFLCGRGGLYALGAVVANYMGDLQKRDLFLGLFMEVANERALPVGPEEGGFGMSYDLLYGRAGFLWAALFLNKHLGEDTVSKDILMPIIDAVLAGGRAGASDIKDCPLMYRWHGTRYLGAANGLAGILHVLIHFPLPSEYAEDVKGTLRYLISKRFPHSGNYPSSEGNPRDKLVQWSHGATGMAITLSKAAQVIHYFPKQIIIHNLSS
;
A
#
# COMPACT_ATOMS: atom_id res chain seq x y z
N MET A 1 -33.93 -29.18 -47.09
CA MET A 1 -35.18 -29.50 -46.37
C MET A 1 -34.89 -29.25 -44.91
N THR A 2 -35.42 -28.29 -44.15
CA THR A 2 -36.53 -27.30 -44.21
C THR A 2 -36.24 -26.37 -42.99
N SER A 3 -35.90 -25.09 -43.13
CA SER A 3 -36.75 -23.88 -43.14
C SER A 3 -37.87 -23.78 -42.08
N SER A 4 -37.79 -22.76 -41.21
CA SER A 4 -38.83 -21.80 -40.70
C SER A 4 -38.57 -21.46 -39.21
N VAL A 5 -38.20 -20.25 -38.77
CA VAL A 5 -38.91 -18.94 -38.68
C VAL A 5 -40.14 -18.95 -37.76
N ILE A 6 -40.16 -17.97 -36.83
CA ILE A 6 -41.23 -17.19 -36.13
C ILE A 6 -40.82 -17.04 -34.63
N GLU A 7 -40.30 -15.90 -34.17
CA GLU A 7 -40.92 -14.61 -33.78
C GLU A 7 -41.82 -14.63 -32.52
N GLY A 8 -41.52 -13.71 -31.58
CA GLY A 8 -42.51 -12.94 -30.82
C GLY A 8 -42.84 -13.39 -29.39
N GLY A 9 -42.44 -12.59 -28.41
CA GLY A 9 -42.91 -12.67 -27.02
C GLY A 9 -42.22 -11.64 -26.11
N HIS A 10 -42.73 -10.41 -26.11
CA HIS A 10 -42.48 -9.41 -25.06
C HIS A 10 -43.09 -9.89 -23.74
N ASP A 11 -42.34 -9.82 -22.64
CA ASP A 11 -42.92 -9.63 -21.31
C ASP A 11 -42.02 -8.64 -20.54
N GLU A 12 -42.49 -7.40 -20.49
CA GLU A 12 -42.06 -6.36 -19.56
C GLU A 12 -42.54 -6.73 -18.16
N ALA A 13 -41.68 -7.34 -17.36
CA ALA A 13 -41.89 -7.43 -15.92
C ALA A 13 -41.33 -6.16 -15.26
N ILE A 14 -42.21 -5.19 -15.08
CA ILE A 14 -42.03 -3.99 -14.25
C ILE A 14 -41.73 -4.45 -12.82
N HIS A 15 -40.47 -4.34 -12.40
CA HIS A 15 -40.13 -4.39 -10.98
C HIS A 15 -40.25 -2.99 -10.40
N GLU A 16 -41.37 -2.72 -9.72
CA GLU A 16 -41.56 -1.53 -8.90
C GLU A 16 -40.42 -1.41 -7.86
N PRO A 17 -39.80 -0.24 -7.69
CA PRO A 17 -38.89 0.00 -6.57
C PRO A 17 -39.73 0.07 -5.30
N SER A 18 -39.49 -0.87 -4.37
CA SER A 18 -40.06 -0.83 -3.04
C SER A 18 -39.74 0.49 -2.36
N ASP A 19 -40.77 1.22 -1.94
CA ASP A 19 -40.71 2.43 -1.12
C ASP A 19 -39.94 2.17 0.20
N LEU A 20 -38.62 2.30 0.14
CA LEU A 20 -37.74 2.37 1.30
C LEU A 20 -37.54 3.85 1.65
N ILE A 21 -38.49 4.35 2.45
CA ILE A 21 -38.32 5.40 3.46
C ILE A 21 -37.24 6.43 3.11
N VAL A 22 -37.62 7.43 2.32
CA VAL A 22 -36.92 8.73 2.31
C VAL A 22 -37.19 9.38 3.67
N ALA A 23 -36.40 9.02 4.67
CA ALA A 23 -36.30 9.80 5.89
C ALA A 23 -35.62 11.11 5.51
N ASN A 24 -36.41 12.18 5.45
CA ASN A 24 -35.92 13.56 5.39
C ASN A 24 -34.86 13.78 6.48
N MET A 25 -33.58 13.70 6.11
CA MET A 25 -32.49 14.13 6.99
C MET A 25 -32.52 15.65 7.08
N ASN A 26 -33.15 16.16 8.14
CA ASN A 26 -33.00 17.55 8.56
C ASN A 26 -31.50 17.85 8.79
N PRO A 27 -30.92 18.90 8.18
CA PRO A 27 -29.51 19.22 8.31
C PRO A 27 -29.14 19.89 9.64
N THR A 28 -29.99 19.82 10.66
CA THR A 28 -29.60 20.11 12.06
C THR A 28 -29.01 18.86 12.69
N VAL A 29 -27.97 18.30 12.06
CA VAL A 29 -27.13 17.28 12.68
C VAL A 29 -26.23 18.02 13.66
N GLY A 30 -26.63 18.04 14.94
CA GLY A 30 -25.75 18.48 16.01
C GLY A 30 -24.40 17.77 15.89
N ASN A 31 -23.31 18.52 16.09
CA ASN A 31 -21.92 18.06 16.00
C ASN A 31 -21.79 16.53 16.23
N LEU A 32 -21.56 15.76 15.16
CA LEU A 32 -21.24 14.33 15.18
C LEU A 32 -19.83 14.08 15.75
N SER A 33 -19.44 14.83 16.77
CA SER A 33 -18.15 14.67 17.43
C SER A 33 -18.29 13.59 18.50
N LEU A 34 -18.17 12.32 18.09
CA LEU A 34 -17.96 11.24 19.05
C LEU A 34 -16.61 11.45 19.77
N PRO A 35 -16.51 11.17 21.08
CA PRO A 35 -15.23 11.23 21.79
C PRO A 35 -14.21 10.26 21.21
N ASN A 36 -12.92 10.63 21.23
CA ASN A 36 -11.82 9.75 20.82
C ASN A 36 -11.82 8.41 21.57
N GLU A 37 -12.24 8.41 22.84
CA GLU A 37 -12.39 7.19 23.64
C GLU A 37 -13.41 6.20 23.06
N THR A 38 -14.48 6.69 22.43
CA THR A 38 -15.48 5.84 21.77
C THR A 38 -14.85 5.10 20.60
N PHE A 39 -14.09 5.81 19.76
CA PHE A 39 -13.36 5.19 18.65
C PHE A 39 -12.29 4.21 19.13
N LEU A 40 -11.57 4.54 20.21
CA LEU A 40 -10.57 3.65 20.79
C LEU A 40 -11.20 2.35 21.32
N LYS A 41 -12.33 2.44 22.04
CA LYS A 41 -13.07 1.26 22.53
C LYS A 41 -13.55 0.38 21.36
N ALA A 42 -14.12 0.99 20.33
CA ALA A 42 -14.55 0.27 19.13
C ALA A 42 -13.37 -0.41 18.41
N ALA A 43 -12.22 0.28 18.30
CA ALA A 43 -11.02 -0.28 17.68
C ALA A 43 -10.45 -1.46 18.47
N ILE A 44 -10.45 -1.40 19.81
CA ILE A 44 -10.02 -2.52 20.67
C ILE A 44 -10.96 -3.71 20.49
N SER A 45 -12.27 -3.50 20.49
CA SER A 45 -13.26 -4.56 20.25
C SER A 45 -13.05 -5.23 18.89
N LEU A 46 -12.86 -4.43 17.83
CA LEU A 46 -12.62 -4.96 16.49
C LEU A 46 -11.29 -5.74 16.41
N LYS A 47 -10.23 -5.26 17.06
CA LYS A 47 -8.97 -6.00 17.19
C LYS A 47 -9.18 -7.34 17.86
N ASP A 48 -9.92 -7.38 18.97
CA ASP A 48 -10.18 -8.63 19.70
C ASP A 48 -10.96 -9.64 18.83
N GLU A 49 -11.94 -9.17 18.05
CA GLU A 49 -12.65 -10.00 17.07
C GLU A 49 -11.71 -10.54 15.97
N VAL A 50 -10.84 -9.69 15.42
CA VAL A 50 -9.84 -10.09 14.42
C VAL A 50 -8.87 -11.13 14.99
N VAL A 51 -8.43 -10.96 16.24
CA VAL A 51 -7.57 -11.94 16.94
C VAL A 51 -8.32 -13.26 17.14
N GLU A 52 -9.57 -13.22 17.60
CA GLU A 52 -10.36 -14.43 17.81
C GLU A 52 -10.50 -15.25 16.52
N VAL A 53 -10.86 -14.60 15.42
CA VAL A 53 -11.05 -15.27 14.13
C VAL A 53 -9.73 -15.73 13.52
N ASN A 54 -8.72 -14.85 13.45
CA ASN A 54 -7.50 -15.17 12.71
C ASN A 54 -6.50 -15.99 13.52
N TRP A 55 -6.41 -15.77 14.83
CA TRP A 55 -5.42 -16.44 15.68
C TRP A 55 -6.01 -17.65 16.40
N ASN A 56 -7.10 -17.48 17.15
CA ASN A 56 -7.62 -18.57 18.01
C ASN A 56 -8.31 -19.68 17.21
N ARG A 57 -8.93 -19.33 16.07
CA ARG A 57 -9.64 -20.27 15.18
C ARG A 57 -8.90 -20.55 13.87
N ARG A 58 -7.57 -20.37 13.87
CA ARG A 58 -6.74 -20.54 12.67
C ARG A 58 -6.78 -21.96 12.13
N GLU A 59 -7.07 -22.10 10.84
CA GLU A 59 -6.98 -23.37 10.11
C GLU A 59 -5.75 -23.41 9.20
N VAL A 60 -5.49 -22.30 8.49
CA VAL A 60 -4.38 -22.13 7.56
C VAL A 60 -3.60 -20.88 7.95
N ILE A 61 -2.27 -20.97 7.88
CA ILE A 61 -1.41 -19.82 8.14
C ILE A 61 -1.04 -19.17 6.80
N ASP A 62 -1.64 -18.01 6.53
CA ASP A 62 -1.11 -17.02 5.59
C ASP A 62 -0.14 -16.11 6.37
N PRO A 63 1.18 -16.17 6.13
CA PRO A 63 2.16 -15.35 6.86
C PRO A 63 2.36 -13.96 6.24
N THR A 64 1.44 -13.44 5.43
CA THR A 64 1.53 -12.08 4.87
C THR A 64 0.91 -11.02 5.79
N VAL A 65 1.31 -9.75 5.61
CA VAL A 65 0.68 -8.60 6.29
C VAL A 65 -0.64 -8.23 5.61
N TYR A 66 -0.72 -8.42 4.29
CA TYR A 66 -1.84 -7.95 3.47
C TYR A 66 -3.15 -8.66 3.79
N THR A 67 -3.12 -9.99 3.91
CA THR A 67 -4.30 -10.84 4.14
C THR A 67 -4.14 -11.80 5.31
N GLY A 68 -2.92 -11.95 5.82
CA GLY A 68 -2.56 -13.00 6.74
C GLY A 68 -2.39 -12.59 8.20
N LEU A 69 -1.82 -13.52 8.96
CA LEU A 69 -1.57 -13.41 10.39
C LEU A 69 -0.66 -12.22 10.75
N LEU A 70 0.27 -11.83 9.89
CA LEU A 70 1.09 -10.65 10.19
C LEU A 70 0.28 -9.35 10.17
N GLY A 71 -0.86 -9.30 9.46
CA GLY A 71 -1.81 -8.19 9.56
C GLY A 71 -2.41 -8.10 10.96
N THR A 72 -2.75 -9.24 11.55
CA THR A 72 -3.19 -9.34 12.96
C THR A 72 -2.06 -8.94 13.91
N ALA A 73 -0.85 -9.47 13.72
CA ALA A 73 0.31 -9.09 14.55
C ALA A 73 0.59 -7.59 14.50
N PHE A 74 0.50 -6.99 13.31
CA PHE A 74 0.72 -5.55 13.14
C PHE A 74 -0.39 -4.75 13.83
N THR A 75 -1.64 -5.19 13.75
CA THR A 75 -2.78 -4.57 14.48
C THR A 75 -2.55 -4.62 16.00
N CYS A 76 -2.07 -5.75 16.54
CA CYS A 76 -1.70 -5.88 17.94
C CYS A 76 -0.55 -4.92 18.33
N LEU A 77 0.48 -4.79 17.50
CA LEU A 77 1.53 -3.79 17.71
C LEU A 77 0.96 -2.37 17.75
N ARG A 78 0.08 -2.00 16.80
CA ARG A 78 -0.57 -0.68 16.79
C ARG A 78 -1.42 -0.45 18.03
N SER A 79 -2.12 -1.48 18.52
CA SER A 79 -2.87 -1.42 19.78
C SER A 79 -1.96 -1.15 20.98
N TYR A 80 -0.84 -1.87 21.07
CA TYR A 80 0.16 -1.65 22.12
C TYR A 80 0.72 -0.22 22.08
N GLU A 81 1.09 0.30 20.91
CA GLU A 81 1.63 1.66 20.79
C GLU A 81 0.67 2.76 21.28
N VAL A 82 -0.65 2.51 21.21
CA VAL A 82 -1.67 3.46 21.67
C VAL A 82 -2.06 3.25 23.13
N THR A 83 -2.14 1.99 23.58
CA THR A 83 -2.73 1.63 24.87
C THR A 83 -1.72 1.25 25.95
N GLY A 84 -0.48 0.91 25.57
CA GLY A 84 0.51 0.29 26.44
C GLY A 84 0.17 -1.16 26.85
N CYS A 85 -0.82 -1.79 26.24
CA CYS A 85 -1.25 -3.16 26.59
C CYS A 85 -0.15 -4.18 26.25
N HIS A 86 0.62 -4.61 27.25
CA HIS A 86 1.71 -5.56 27.03
C HIS A 86 1.24 -6.93 26.52
N LYS A 87 0.00 -7.34 26.81
CA LYS A 87 -0.58 -8.57 26.26
C LYS A 87 -0.70 -8.52 24.74
N ASP A 88 -1.05 -7.36 24.17
CA ASP A 88 -1.10 -7.20 22.72
C ASP A 88 0.30 -7.29 22.10
N LEU A 89 1.32 -6.76 22.77
CA LEU A 89 2.70 -6.87 22.31
C LEU A 89 3.20 -8.32 22.33
N VAL A 90 2.95 -9.05 23.42
CA VAL A 90 3.29 -10.47 23.55
C VAL A 90 2.60 -11.28 22.45
N LEU A 91 1.30 -11.08 22.24
CA LEU A 91 0.54 -11.75 21.19
C LEU A 91 1.11 -11.43 19.79
N SER A 92 1.49 -10.17 19.54
CA SER A 92 2.16 -9.79 18.29
C SER A 92 3.44 -10.61 18.07
N SER A 93 4.26 -10.78 19.11
CA SER A 93 5.48 -11.61 19.05
C SER A 93 5.17 -13.08 18.78
N GLU A 94 4.17 -13.67 19.44
CA GLU A 94 3.78 -15.08 19.25
C GLU A 94 3.31 -15.37 17.82
N ILE A 95 2.52 -14.44 17.26
CA ILE A 95 2.04 -14.54 15.88
C ILE A 95 3.23 -14.46 14.91
N ILE A 96 4.16 -13.54 15.13
CA ILE A 96 5.36 -13.38 14.30
C ILE A 96 6.23 -14.64 14.34
N ASP A 97 6.49 -15.18 15.53
CA ASP A 97 7.27 -16.42 15.69
C ASP A 97 6.62 -17.57 14.92
N THR A 98 5.29 -17.69 15.00
CA THR A 98 4.53 -18.69 14.24
C THR A 98 4.65 -18.46 12.73
N CYS A 99 4.50 -17.22 12.24
CA CYS A 99 4.69 -16.90 10.83
C CYS A 99 6.11 -17.21 10.35
N ALA A 100 7.13 -16.98 11.19
CA ALA A 100 8.52 -17.25 10.87
C ALA A 100 8.81 -18.74 10.65
N THR A 101 8.11 -19.63 11.36
CA THR A 101 8.27 -21.08 11.16
C THR A 101 7.78 -21.55 9.78
N VAL A 102 6.70 -20.96 9.25
CA VAL A 102 6.08 -21.36 7.98
C VAL A 102 6.57 -20.57 6.77
N ALA A 103 7.11 -19.36 6.99
CA ALA A 103 7.48 -18.44 5.92
C ALA A 103 8.59 -18.95 5.00
N ARG A 104 9.50 -19.78 5.50
CA ARG A 104 10.62 -20.33 4.71
C ARG A 104 10.14 -21.13 3.49
N ASP A 105 9.01 -21.79 3.60
CA ASP A 105 8.48 -22.67 2.55
C ASP A 105 7.40 -21.99 1.69
N SER A 106 6.86 -20.84 2.14
CA SER A 106 5.64 -20.26 1.58
C SER A 106 5.78 -18.81 1.06
N LEU A 107 6.65 -17.97 1.63
CA LEU A 107 6.80 -16.57 1.21
C LEU A 107 7.89 -16.40 0.15
N ARG A 108 7.46 -16.08 -1.07
CA ARG A 108 8.36 -15.84 -2.21
C ARG A 108 8.65 -14.36 -2.47
N HIS A 109 7.79 -13.46 -1.97
CA HIS A 109 7.95 -12.04 -2.20
C HIS A 109 8.84 -11.39 -1.13
N VAL A 110 9.40 -10.23 -1.47
CA VAL A 110 10.35 -9.49 -0.63
C VAL A 110 9.72 -8.30 0.10
N THR A 111 8.45 -7.99 -0.18
CA THR A 111 7.81 -6.74 0.22
C THR A 111 7.31 -6.75 1.65
N PHE A 112 6.99 -5.56 2.17
CA PHE A 112 6.33 -5.42 3.46
C PHE A 112 4.96 -6.10 3.52
N LEU A 113 4.12 -5.90 2.48
CA LEU A 113 2.72 -6.34 2.55
C LEU A 113 2.56 -7.84 2.25
N CYS A 114 3.27 -8.36 1.26
CA CYS A 114 3.02 -9.70 0.73
C CYS A 114 4.22 -10.64 0.87
N GLY A 115 5.25 -10.26 1.62
CA GLY A 115 6.53 -10.94 1.57
C GLY A 115 7.32 -10.99 2.87
N ARG A 116 8.52 -11.56 2.76
CA ARG A 116 9.47 -11.75 3.87
C ARG A 116 9.94 -10.43 4.48
N GLY A 117 9.97 -9.34 3.69
CA GLY A 117 10.30 -8.01 4.19
C GLY A 117 9.38 -7.57 5.33
N GLY A 118 8.08 -7.86 5.23
CA GLY A 118 7.11 -7.53 6.29
C GLY A 118 7.32 -8.35 7.55
N LEU A 119 7.51 -9.66 7.39
CA LEU A 119 7.79 -10.57 8.49
C LEU A 119 9.03 -10.14 9.28
N TYR A 120 10.14 -9.91 8.60
CA TYR A 120 11.40 -9.59 9.26
C TYR A 120 11.41 -8.16 9.81
N ALA A 121 10.78 -7.21 9.11
CA ALA A 121 10.66 -5.85 9.61
C ALA A 121 9.79 -5.76 10.87
N LEU A 122 8.62 -6.41 10.88
CA LEU A 122 7.76 -6.47 12.07
C LEU A 122 8.43 -7.24 13.21
N GLY A 123 9.07 -8.37 12.91
CA GLY A 123 9.77 -9.16 13.92
C GLY A 123 10.88 -8.39 14.62
N ALA A 124 11.70 -7.64 13.87
CA ALA A 124 12.74 -6.82 14.46
C ALA A 124 12.16 -5.71 15.35
N VAL A 125 11.10 -5.02 14.91
CA VAL A 125 10.47 -3.94 15.68
C VAL A 125 9.79 -4.45 16.94
N VAL A 126 9.01 -5.54 16.85
CA VAL A 126 8.33 -6.13 18.01
C VAL A 126 9.34 -6.67 19.01
N ALA A 127 10.39 -7.37 18.55
CA ALA A 127 11.46 -7.85 19.44
C ALA A 127 12.18 -6.70 20.16
N ASN A 128 12.40 -5.57 19.48
CA ASN A 128 12.95 -4.37 20.10
C ASN A 128 12.04 -3.80 21.20
N TYR A 129 10.73 -3.69 20.97
CA TYR A 129 9.78 -3.29 22.00
C TYR A 129 9.71 -4.27 23.18
N MET A 130 9.91 -5.57 22.92
CA MET A 130 9.99 -6.61 23.96
C MET A 130 11.30 -6.58 24.77
N GLY A 131 12.30 -5.79 24.35
CA GLY A 131 13.64 -5.79 24.94
C GLY A 131 14.48 -7.02 24.58
N ASP A 132 14.03 -7.83 23.61
CA ASP A 132 14.75 -9.02 23.13
C ASP A 132 15.69 -8.64 21.99
N LEU A 133 16.88 -8.16 22.36
CA LEU A 133 17.89 -7.71 21.40
C LEU A 133 18.42 -8.85 20.52
N GLN A 134 18.47 -10.08 21.06
CA GLN A 134 18.94 -11.24 20.29
C GLN A 134 17.94 -11.58 19.16
N LYS A 135 16.64 -11.61 19.47
CA LYS A 135 15.60 -11.82 18.46
C LYS A 135 15.51 -10.66 17.49
N ARG A 136 15.70 -9.42 17.94
CA ARG A 136 15.78 -8.24 17.07
C ARG A 136 16.89 -8.42 16.04
N ASP A 137 18.10 -8.76 16.49
CA ASP A 137 19.27 -8.90 15.62
C ASP A 137 19.13 -10.09 14.66
N LEU A 138 18.48 -11.17 15.10
CA LEU A 138 18.10 -12.29 14.23
C LEU A 138 17.20 -11.82 13.06
N PHE A 139 16.11 -11.11 13.35
CA PHE A 139 15.21 -10.63 12.32
C PHE A 139 15.85 -9.58 11.40
N LEU A 140 16.70 -8.71 11.94
CA LEU A 140 17.50 -7.80 11.12
C LEU A 140 18.44 -8.56 10.18
N GLY A 141 19.14 -9.58 10.68
CA GLY A 141 19.98 -10.45 9.84
C GLY A 141 19.21 -11.07 8.68
N LEU A 142 18.02 -11.63 8.96
CA LEU A 142 17.13 -12.19 7.93
C LEU A 142 16.62 -11.14 6.94
N PHE A 143 16.31 -9.92 7.41
CA PHE A 143 15.97 -8.81 6.53
C PHE A 143 17.13 -8.46 5.59
N MET A 144 18.36 -8.45 6.10
CA MET A 144 19.56 -8.14 5.32
C MET A 144 19.89 -9.25 4.30
N GLU A 145 19.55 -10.51 4.59
CA GLU A 145 19.61 -11.58 3.58
C GLU A 145 18.68 -11.29 2.39
N VAL A 146 17.44 -10.83 2.66
CA VAL A 146 16.51 -10.41 1.61
C VAL A 146 17.04 -9.19 0.86
N ALA A 147 17.62 -8.21 1.58
CA ALA A 147 18.19 -7.01 0.98
C ALA A 147 19.34 -7.29 0.01
N ASN A 148 20.04 -8.41 0.19
CA ASN A 148 21.13 -8.87 -0.68
C ASN A 148 20.64 -9.73 -1.87
N GLU A 149 19.32 -9.90 -2.06
CA GLU A 149 18.80 -10.56 -3.25
C GLU A 149 19.19 -9.79 -4.52
N ARG A 150 19.88 -10.50 -5.44
CA ARG A 150 20.41 -9.92 -6.68
C ARG A 150 19.37 -9.22 -7.54
N ALA A 151 18.10 -9.63 -7.46
CA ALA A 151 17.03 -9.03 -8.25
C ALA A 151 16.66 -7.61 -7.79
N LEU A 152 16.89 -7.24 -6.52
CA LEU A 152 16.53 -5.93 -5.98
C LEU A 152 17.28 -4.76 -6.66
N PRO A 153 18.63 -4.75 -6.74
CA PRO A 153 19.38 -3.64 -7.33
C PRO A 153 19.52 -3.72 -8.86
N VAL A 154 18.94 -4.73 -9.52
CA VAL A 154 19.09 -4.88 -10.97
C VAL A 154 18.08 -4.01 -11.74
N GLY A 155 18.60 -3.20 -12.64
CA GLY A 155 17.85 -2.33 -13.52
C GLY A 155 17.24 -3.05 -14.74
N PRO A 156 16.59 -2.29 -15.63
CA PRO A 156 15.96 -2.83 -16.84
C PRO A 156 16.97 -3.33 -17.88
N GLU A 157 18.18 -2.76 -17.93
CA GLU A 157 19.20 -3.13 -18.93
C GLU A 157 19.75 -4.54 -18.71
N GLU A 158 19.74 -5.03 -17.47
CA GLU A 158 20.15 -6.38 -17.11
C GLU A 158 18.96 -7.36 -17.01
N GLY A 159 17.82 -7.00 -17.64
CA GLY A 159 16.63 -7.84 -17.76
C GLY A 159 15.63 -7.72 -16.60
N GLY A 160 15.89 -6.87 -15.60
CA GLY A 160 15.00 -6.58 -14.47
C GLY A 160 14.63 -7.78 -13.58
N PHE A 161 15.19 -8.97 -13.87
CA PHE A 161 14.85 -10.27 -13.28
C PHE A 161 13.33 -10.56 -13.17
N GLY A 162 12.49 -9.89 -13.94
CA GLY A 162 11.03 -9.96 -13.84
C GLY A 162 10.44 -9.45 -12.52
N MET A 163 11.23 -8.86 -11.62
CA MET A 163 10.72 -8.27 -10.37
C MET A 163 9.97 -6.98 -10.69
N SER A 164 8.76 -6.84 -10.15
CA SER A 164 7.96 -5.64 -10.35
C SER A 164 8.51 -4.45 -9.54
N TYR A 165 7.94 -3.27 -9.78
CA TYR A 165 8.35 -2.04 -9.08
C TYR A 165 7.36 -1.63 -7.99
N ASP A 166 6.18 -2.24 -7.94
CA ASP A 166 5.06 -1.79 -7.13
C ASP A 166 5.16 -2.08 -5.63
N LEU A 167 4.18 -1.60 -4.87
CA LEU A 167 4.15 -1.67 -3.41
C LEU A 167 3.81 -3.07 -2.88
N LEU A 168 2.98 -3.84 -3.61
CA LEU A 168 2.56 -5.17 -3.14
C LEU A 168 3.63 -6.22 -3.39
N TYR A 169 4.27 -6.22 -4.55
CA TYR A 169 5.15 -7.32 -4.96
C TYR A 169 6.55 -6.89 -5.40
N GLY A 170 6.79 -5.58 -5.54
CA GLY A 170 7.98 -5.06 -6.18
C GLY A 170 8.97 -4.36 -5.27
N ARG A 171 9.96 -3.73 -5.91
CA ARG A 171 11.05 -3.00 -5.25
C ARG A 171 10.56 -1.90 -4.32
N ALA A 172 9.50 -1.15 -4.67
CA ALA A 172 8.94 -0.15 -3.78
C ALA A 172 8.38 -0.77 -2.48
N GLY A 173 7.77 -1.95 -2.56
CA GLY A 173 7.30 -2.69 -1.39
C GLY A 173 8.41 -3.15 -0.45
N PHE A 174 9.59 -3.47 -0.98
CA PHE A 174 10.78 -3.76 -0.18
C PHE A 174 11.35 -2.48 0.46
N LEU A 175 11.52 -1.41 -0.33
CA LEU A 175 11.99 -0.12 0.17
C LEU A 175 11.08 0.43 1.28
N TRP A 176 9.78 0.21 1.20
CA TRP A 176 8.84 0.55 2.27
C TRP A 176 9.12 -0.22 3.57
N ALA A 177 9.49 -1.50 3.49
CA ALA A 177 9.88 -2.29 4.65
C ALA A 177 11.16 -1.74 5.31
N ALA A 178 12.14 -1.31 4.50
CA ALA A 178 13.35 -0.68 5.02
C ALA A 178 13.07 0.68 5.68
N LEU A 179 12.18 1.50 5.10
CA LEU A 179 11.73 2.74 5.72
C LEU A 179 11.02 2.49 7.07
N PHE A 180 10.23 1.42 7.15
CA PHE A 180 9.60 1.00 8.40
C PHE A 180 10.64 0.67 9.47
N LEU A 181 11.67 -0.12 9.14
CA LEU A 181 12.78 -0.42 10.06
C LEU A 181 13.50 0.85 10.52
N ASN A 182 13.91 1.70 9.58
CA ASN A 182 14.65 2.93 9.90
C ASN A 182 13.82 3.89 10.77
N LYS A 183 12.50 3.94 10.57
CA LYS A 183 11.60 4.75 11.39
C LYS A 183 11.53 4.25 12.83
N HIS A 184 11.47 2.94 13.04
CA HIS A 184 11.18 2.34 14.35
C HIS A 184 12.44 1.98 15.16
N LEU A 185 13.55 1.70 14.50
CA LEU A 185 14.80 1.25 15.15
C LEU A 185 15.93 2.28 15.10
N GLY A 186 15.72 3.37 14.34
CA GLY A 186 16.68 4.45 14.18
C GLY A 186 17.14 4.61 12.73
N GLU A 187 17.50 5.86 12.38
CA GLU A 187 18.04 6.17 11.06
C GLU A 187 19.26 5.28 10.75
N ASP A 188 19.39 4.92 9.47
CA ASP A 188 20.45 4.04 8.97
C ASP A 188 20.50 2.61 9.56
N THR A 189 19.42 2.12 10.21
CA THR A 189 19.28 0.69 10.55
C THR A 189 19.48 -0.21 9.32
N VAL A 190 18.89 0.18 8.20
CA VAL A 190 19.23 -0.28 6.85
C VAL A 190 19.99 0.84 6.16
N SER A 191 21.28 0.61 5.90
CA SER A 191 22.19 1.61 5.34
C SER A 191 21.77 2.07 3.94
N LYS A 192 22.04 3.34 3.64
CA LYS A 192 21.90 3.93 2.30
C LYS A 192 22.72 3.18 1.24
N ASP A 193 23.84 2.57 1.61
CA ASP A 193 24.67 1.80 0.66
C ASP A 193 23.92 0.61 0.07
N ILE A 194 22.95 0.06 0.80
CA ILE A 194 22.07 -1.02 0.34
C ILE A 194 20.87 -0.46 -0.42
N LEU A 195 20.31 0.66 0.06
CA LEU A 195 19.06 1.21 -0.47
C LEU A 195 19.24 1.96 -1.78
N MET A 196 20.34 2.70 -1.94
CA MET A 196 20.59 3.52 -3.12
C MET A 196 20.63 2.71 -4.43
N PRO A 197 21.36 1.57 -4.52
CA PRO A 197 21.32 0.74 -5.72
C PRO A 197 19.91 0.25 -6.11
N ILE A 198 19.06 -0.02 -5.12
CA ILE A 198 17.66 -0.45 -5.35
C ILE A 198 16.82 0.74 -5.85
N ILE A 199 17.02 1.93 -5.28
CA ILE A 199 16.37 3.18 -5.72
C ILE A 199 16.77 3.50 -7.17
N ASP A 200 18.06 3.39 -7.49
CA ASP A 200 18.58 3.61 -8.85
C ASP A 200 17.94 2.65 -9.84
N ALA A 201 17.79 1.36 -9.48
CA ALA A 201 17.09 0.38 -10.30
C ALA A 201 15.61 0.73 -10.52
N VAL A 202 14.91 1.23 -9.49
CA VAL A 202 13.52 1.71 -9.62
C VAL A 202 13.45 2.88 -10.60
N LEU A 203 14.33 3.87 -10.46
CA LEU A 203 14.32 5.08 -11.30
C LEU A 203 14.71 4.78 -12.75
N ALA A 204 15.74 3.96 -12.96
CA ALA A 204 16.13 3.47 -14.29
C ALA A 204 14.98 2.68 -14.94
N GLY A 205 14.32 1.79 -14.19
CA GLY A 205 13.13 1.08 -14.63
C GLY A 205 11.98 2.00 -15.03
N GLY A 206 11.75 3.06 -14.25
CA GLY A 206 10.75 4.07 -14.54
C GLY A 206 11.03 4.85 -15.82
N ARG A 207 12.27 5.32 -16.00
CA ARG A 207 12.70 6.03 -17.23
C ARG A 207 12.55 5.13 -18.47
N ALA A 208 12.97 3.86 -18.37
CA ALA A 208 12.83 2.91 -19.45
C ALA A 208 11.35 2.64 -19.79
N GLY A 209 10.47 2.48 -18.79
CA GLY A 209 9.04 2.23 -19.01
C GLY A 209 8.26 3.44 -19.53
N ALA A 210 8.85 4.63 -19.45
CA ALA A 210 8.33 5.92 -19.92
C ALA A 210 8.81 6.34 -21.32
N SER A 211 9.67 5.55 -21.99
CA SER A 211 10.32 5.95 -23.25
C SER A 211 9.35 6.37 -24.37
N ASP A 212 8.11 5.89 -24.35
CA ASP A 212 7.03 6.18 -25.29
C ASP A 212 6.00 7.19 -24.74
N ILE A 213 6.23 7.80 -23.59
CA ILE A 213 5.32 8.77 -22.95
C ILE A 213 6.02 10.11 -22.76
N LYS A 214 5.70 11.07 -23.62
CA LYS A 214 6.34 12.39 -23.63
C LYS A 214 6.19 13.17 -22.31
N ASP A 215 5.02 13.10 -21.68
CA ASP A 215 4.68 13.97 -20.54
C ASP A 215 4.89 13.28 -19.17
N CYS A 216 5.41 12.05 -19.14
CA CYS A 216 5.59 11.27 -17.92
C CYS A 216 7.03 10.77 -17.80
N PRO A 217 7.87 11.33 -16.92
CA PRO A 217 9.28 10.93 -16.80
C PRO A 217 9.48 9.49 -16.31
N LEU A 218 8.59 8.98 -15.46
CA LEU A 218 8.67 7.63 -14.89
C LEU A 218 7.36 6.88 -15.14
N MET A 219 7.44 5.69 -15.72
CA MET A 219 6.28 4.84 -15.93
C MET A 219 6.62 3.37 -15.68
N TYR A 220 5.67 2.65 -15.08
CA TYR A 220 5.84 1.25 -14.71
C TYR A 220 4.69 0.41 -15.23
N ARG A 221 4.93 -0.89 -15.37
CA ARG A 221 3.91 -1.87 -15.73
C ARG A 221 3.86 -2.98 -14.69
N TRP A 222 2.66 -3.38 -14.31
CA TRP A 222 2.40 -4.60 -13.56
C TRP A 222 1.47 -5.47 -14.39
N HIS A 223 1.87 -6.72 -14.66
CA HIS A 223 1.24 -7.61 -15.65
C HIS A 223 0.90 -6.89 -16.98
N GLY A 224 1.86 -6.14 -17.52
CA GLY A 224 1.74 -5.39 -18.78
C GLY A 224 0.91 -4.09 -18.69
N THR A 225 0.21 -3.84 -17.58
CA THR A 225 -0.70 -2.71 -17.42
C THR A 225 -0.03 -1.55 -16.69
N ARG A 226 -0.24 -0.32 -17.20
CA ARG A 226 0.24 0.94 -16.61
C ARG A 226 -0.73 1.43 -15.52
N TYR A 227 -0.64 0.85 -14.33
CA TYR A 227 -1.48 1.25 -13.20
C TYR A 227 -1.09 2.62 -12.65
N LEU A 228 -2.08 3.41 -12.26
CA LEU A 228 -1.86 4.73 -11.64
C LEU A 228 -1.93 4.67 -10.11
N GLY A 229 -2.76 3.77 -9.55
CA GLY A 229 -3.08 3.70 -8.13
C GLY A 229 -1.93 3.31 -7.19
N ALA A 230 -2.20 3.26 -5.88
CA ALA A 230 -1.16 3.09 -4.87
C ALA A 230 -0.68 1.63 -4.67
N ALA A 231 -1.50 0.63 -4.98
CA ALA A 231 -1.12 -0.76 -4.78
C ALA A 231 -0.09 -1.23 -5.81
N ASN A 232 -0.46 -1.16 -7.10
CA ASN A 232 0.33 -1.71 -8.21
C ASN A 232 0.87 -0.66 -9.18
N GLY A 233 0.71 0.63 -8.87
CA GLY A 233 0.88 1.71 -9.82
C GLY A 233 1.76 2.86 -9.36
N LEU A 234 1.77 3.90 -10.19
CA LEU A 234 2.63 5.06 -10.03
C LEU A 234 2.52 5.74 -8.66
N ALA A 235 1.31 5.92 -8.13
CA ALA A 235 1.12 6.62 -6.87
C ALA A 235 1.91 5.96 -5.72
N GLY A 236 1.86 4.64 -5.62
CA GLY A 236 2.55 3.90 -4.55
C GLY A 236 4.06 3.95 -4.69
N ILE A 237 4.55 3.80 -5.92
CA ILE A 237 5.98 3.85 -6.21
C ILE A 237 6.54 5.24 -5.87
N LEU A 238 5.88 6.30 -6.33
CA LEU A 238 6.27 7.67 -6.04
C LEU A 238 6.15 7.99 -4.55
N HIS A 239 5.11 7.49 -3.87
CA HIS A 239 4.94 7.64 -2.42
C HIS A 239 6.15 7.10 -1.68
N VAL A 240 6.70 5.95 -2.09
CA VAL A 240 7.90 5.39 -1.46
C VAL A 240 9.14 6.23 -1.79
N LEU A 241 9.33 6.60 -3.06
CA LEU A 241 10.52 7.34 -3.51
C LEU A 241 10.70 8.70 -2.81
N ILE A 242 9.61 9.42 -2.53
CA ILE A 242 9.66 10.74 -1.88
C ILE A 242 10.04 10.70 -0.39
N HIS A 243 10.26 9.52 0.20
CA HIS A 243 10.86 9.39 1.53
C HIS A 243 12.40 9.38 1.50
N PHE A 244 13.02 9.25 0.33
CA PHE A 244 14.47 9.17 0.20
C PHE A 244 15.07 10.51 -0.27
N PRO A 245 16.32 10.81 0.13
CA PRO A 245 17.04 11.96 -0.39
C PRO A 245 17.53 11.67 -1.82
N LEU A 246 16.69 12.00 -2.81
CA LEU A 246 17.00 11.77 -4.22
C LEU A 246 17.96 12.85 -4.77
N PRO A 247 18.94 12.46 -5.62
CA PRO A 247 19.67 13.39 -6.47
C PRO A 247 18.74 14.32 -7.26
N SER A 248 19.20 15.54 -7.56
CA SER A 248 18.35 16.58 -8.16
C SER A 248 17.66 16.14 -9.45
N GLU A 249 18.34 15.38 -10.31
CA GLU A 249 17.75 14.88 -11.56
C GLU A 249 16.56 13.92 -11.30
N TYR A 250 16.73 12.98 -10.37
CA TYR A 250 15.70 12.01 -10.01
C TYR A 250 14.55 12.66 -9.23
N ALA A 251 14.86 13.67 -8.42
CA ALA A 251 13.84 14.48 -7.78
C ALA A 251 12.96 15.21 -8.81
N GLU A 252 13.53 15.70 -9.91
CA GLU A 252 12.74 16.32 -11.00
C GLU A 252 11.89 15.29 -11.77
N ASP A 253 12.42 14.09 -12.02
CA ASP A 253 11.63 13.00 -12.63
C ASP A 253 10.41 12.64 -11.78
N VAL A 254 10.60 12.51 -10.46
CA VAL A 254 9.51 12.24 -9.50
C VAL A 254 8.51 13.39 -9.50
N LYS A 255 8.96 14.66 -9.48
CA LYS A 255 8.07 15.83 -9.58
C LYS A 255 7.29 15.87 -10.88
N GLY A 256 7.94 15.62 -12.01
CA GLY A 256 7.29 15.58 -13.32
C GLY A 256 6.23 14.49 -13.38
N THR A 257 6.53 13.31 -12.83
CA THR A 257 5.59 12.19 -12.77
C THR A 257 4.40 12.47 -11.83
N LEU A 258 4.62 13.18 -10.73
CA LEU A 258 3.52 13.63 -9.86
C LEU A 258 2.61 14.65 -10.57
N ARG A 259 3.17 15.58 -11.35
CA ARG A 259 2.37 16.51 -12.18
C ARG A 259 1.57 15.76 -13.24
N TYR A 260 2.17 14.74 -13.84
CA TYR A 260 1.48 13.83 -14.75
C TYR A 260 0.30 13.14 -14.07
N LEU A 261 0.47 12.58 -12.86
CA LEU A 261 -0.66 12.01 -12.12
C LEU A 261 -1.78 13.03 -11.91
N ILE A 262 -1.45 14.24 -11.44
CA ILE A 262 -2.43 15.31 -11.22
C ILE A 262 -3.25 15.64 -12.49
N SER A 263 -2.64 15.54 -13.67
CA SER A 263 -3.31 15.79 -14.95
C SER A 263 -4.24 14.66 -15.39
N LYS A 264 -4.12 13.46 -14.80
CA LYS A 264 -4.97 12.28 -15.11
C LYS A 264 -6.30 12.25 -14.36
N ARG A 265 -6.61 13.27 -13.56
CA ARG A 265 -7.90 13.37 -12.88
C ARG A 265 -9.06 13.39 -13.88
N PHE A 266 -10.13 12.68 -13.56
CA PHE A 266 -11.40 12.82 -14.25
C PHE A 266 -11.93 14.24 -14.05
N PRO A 267 -12.28 14.98 -15.14
CA PRO A 267 -12.64 16.39 -15.05
C PRO A 267 -13.84 16.69 -14.14
N HIS A 268 -14.83 15.79 -14.10
CA HIS A 268 -16.09 16.02 -13.37
C HIS A 268 -16.03 15.60 -11.90
N SER A 269 -15.45 14.44 -11.59
CA SER A 269 -15.43 13.89 -10.23
C SER A 269 -14.16 14.24 -9.44
N GLY A 270 -13.07 14.61 -10.14
CA GLY A 270 -11.75 14.71 -9.54
C GLY A 270 -11.12 13.36 -9.14
N ASN A 271 -11.80 12.24 -9.40
CA ASN A 271 -11.26 10.90 -9.18
C ASN A 271 -10.19 10.55 -10.22
N TYR A 272 -9.56 9.38 -10.12
CA TYR A 272 -8.48 8.94 -10.99
C TYR A 272 -8.79 7.60 -11.64
N PRO A 273 -8.37 7.37 -12.89
CA PRO A 273 -8.49 6.07 -13.53
C PRO A 273 -7.56 5.06 -12.84
N SER A 274 -7.94 3.78 -12.88
CA SER A 274 -7.12 2.71 -12.29
C SER A 274 -5.79 2.53 -13.04
N SER A 275 -5.80 2.75 -14.35
CA SER A 275 -4.67 2.59 -15.27
C SER A 275 -4.77 3.56 -16.45
N GLU A 276 -3.67 3.74 -17.17
CA GLU A 276 -3.65 4.57 -18.38
C GLU A 276 -4.73 4.15 -19.40
N GLY A 277 -5.43 5.16 -19.94
CA GLY A 277 -6.46 4.97 -20.95
C GLY A 277 -7.78 4.35 -20.45
N ASN A 278 -7.90 4.00 -19.16
CA ASN A 278 -9.14 3.45 -18.63
C ASN A 278 -10.19 4.57 -18.41
N PRO A 279 -11.33 4.58 -19.13
CA PRO A 279 -12.33 5.63 -19.00
C PRO A 279 -13.30 5.43 -17.82
N ARG A 280 -13.18 4.32 -17.07
CA ARG A 280 -14.15 3.95 -16.03
C ARG A 280 -13.87 4.69 -14.73
N ASP A 281 -14.65 5.73 -14.48
CA ASP A 281 -14.68 6.44 -13.21
C ASP A 281 -15.56 5.72 -12.17
N LYS A 282 -14.97 4.74 -11.47
CA LYS A 282 -15.71 3.88 -10.53
C LYS A 282 -14.98 3.59 -9.21
N LEU A 283 -13.65 3.49 -9.25
CA LEU A 283 -12.88 3.04 -8.10
C LEU A 283 -12.47 4.23 -7.24
N VAL A 284 -12.89 4.23 -5.98
CA VAL A 284 -12.47 5.20 -4.96
C VAL A 284 -11.88 4.39 -3.79
N GLN A 285 -10.71 3.80 -4.03
CA GLN A 285 -10.06 2.82 -3.16
C GLN A 285 -8.63 3.25 -2.86
N TRP A 286 -8.04 2.71 -1.78
CA TRP A 286 -6.62 2.92 -1.50
C TRP A 286 -5.75 2.39 -2.65
N SER A 287 -6.12 1.23 -3.20
CA SER A 287 -5.40 0.57 -4.29
C SER A 287 -5.54 1.29 -5.63
N HIS A 288 -6.73 1.79 -5.95
CA HIS A 288 -7.05 2.45 -7.23
C HIS A 288 -8.02 3.62 -7.03
N GLY A 289 -7.69 4.77 -7.63
CA GLY A 289 -8.51 5.97 -7.58
C GLY A 289 -8.01 7.03 -6.59
N ALA A 290 -8.91 7.93 -6.21
CA ALA A 290 -8.59 9.16 -5.48
C ALA A 290 -7.95 8.92 -4.11
N THR A 291 -8.33 7.86 -3.38
CA THR A 291 -7.87 7.66 -1.99
C THR A 291 -6.37 7.44 -1.92
N GLY A 292 -5.82 6.52 -2.72
CA GLY A 292 -4.36 6.31 -2.79
C GLY A 292 -3.60 7.51 -3.35
N MET A 293 -4.22 8.24 -4.29
CA MET A 293 -3.66 9.48 -4.85
C MET A 293 -3.55 10.57 -3.81
N ALA A 294 -4.60 10.79 -3.03
CA ALA A 294 -4.64 11.80 -1.98
C ALA A 294 -3.53 11.59 -0.95
N ILE A 295 -3.29 10.33 -0.52
CA ILE A 295 -2.20 9.98 0.40
C ILE A 295 -0.83 10.36 -0.20
N THR A 296 -0.62 10.00 -1.47
CA THR A 296 0.64 10.28 -2.19
C THR A 296 0.87 11.78 -2.37
N LEU A 297 -0.14 12.50 -2.85
CA LEU A 297 -0.05 13.95 -3.08
C LEU A 297 0.08 14.74 -1.77
N SER A 298 -0.55 14.26 -0.68
CA SER A 298 -0.39 14.86 0.64
C SER A 298 1.05 14.73 1.13
N LYS A 299 1.67 13.56 0.96
CA LYS A 299 3.07 13.38 1.29
C LYS A 299 3.97 14.24 0.41
N ALA A 300 3.70 14.31 -0.90
CA ALA A 300 4.43 15.18 -1.83
C ALA A 300 4.36 16.65 -1.41
N ALA A 301 3.19 17.14 -0.99
CA ALA A 301 3.02 18.52 -0.52
C ALA A 301 3.78 18.85 0.78
N GLN A 302 4.09 17.83 1.58
CA GLN A 302 4.91 18.00 2.80
C GLN A 302 6.40 18.11 2.49
N VAL A 303 6.90 17.34 1.51
CA VAL A 303 8.34 17.17 1.28
C VAL A 303 8.89 17.95 0.09
N ILE A 304 8.04 18.31 -0.88
CA ILE A 304 8.46 19.05 -2.07
C ILE A 304 8.13 20.53 -1.88
N HIS A 305 9.15 21.34 -1.64
CA HIS A 305 9.02 22.80 -1.67
C HIS A 305 8.49 23.25 -3.05
N TYR A 306 7.47 24.11 -3.07
CA TYR A 306 6.71 24.56 -4.26
C TYR A 306 5.78 23.54 -4.92
N PHE A 307 5.47 22.40 -4.29
CA PHE A 307 4.34 21.60 -4.73
C PHE A 307 3.02 22.37 -4.50
N PRO A 308 2.09 22.46 -5.47
CA PRO A 308 0.91 23.31 -5.35
C PRO A 308 -0.01 22.82 -4.23
N LYS A 309 0.12 23.42 -3.04
CA LYS A 309 -0.70 23.14 -1.85
C LYS A 309 -2.20 23.41 -2.09
N GLN A 310 -2.51 24.29 -3.05
CA GLN A 310 -3.89 24.65 -3.43
C GLN A 310 -4.66 23.52 -4.12
N ILE A 311 -4.00 22.48 -4.66
CA ILE A 311 -4.67 21.35 -5.31
C ILE A 311 -5.32 20.38 -4.29
N ILE A 312 -4.89 20.41 -3.03
CA ILE A 312 -5.40 19.51 -1.98
C ILE A 312 -6.64 20.10 -1.28
N ILE A 313 -6.79 21.42 -1.26
CA ILE A 313 -7.78 22.10 -0.38
C ILE A 313 -9.07 22.48 -1.13
N HIS A 314 -9.06 22.58 -2.46
CA HIS A 314 -10.18 23.23 -3.16
C HIS A 314 -11.48 22.41 -3.33
N ASN A 315 -11.54 21.14 -2.91
CA ASN A 315 -12.71 20.26 -3.12
C ASN A 315 -13.40 19.77 -1.84
N LEU A 316 -13.21 20.44 -0.70
CA LEU A 316 -14.04 20.23 0.50
C LEU A 316 -15.10 21.32 0.69
N SER A 317 -15.23 22.25 -0.26
CA SER A 317 -16.12 23.41 -0.13
C SER A 317 -16.71 23.87 -1.48
N SER A 318 -17.25 22.92 -2.25
CA SER A 318 -18.09 23.19 -3.42
C SER A 318 -19.11 22.08 -3.60
#